data_AF-A0A9D5NCS8-F1
#
_entry.id   AF-A0A9D5NCS8-F1
#
_cell.length_a   1.000
_cell.length_b   1.000
_cell.length_c   1.000
_cell.angle_alpha   90.00
_cell.angle_beta   90.00
_cell.angle_gamma   90.00
#
_symmetry.space_group_name_H-M   'P 1'
#
loop_
_entity.id
_entity.type
_entity.pdbx_description
1 polymer ?
#
loop_
_entity_poly.entity_id
_entity_poly.type
_entity_poly.pdbx_seq_one_letter_code
_entity_poly.pdbx_strand_id
1 'polypeptide(L)'
;MAVVSMRKMLENGVHFGHQTRKWNPQMRPYIYTAKNGVYIINLEKTREQLEAAYAELKKITENGGKVLFVGTKKQAQATILEEALRSGSFYVNQRWLGGTMTNFRTIQKSIKKLLEIEEMETSGTINVYTKKEQAQMLKEKERLENFLGGIKEMKKLPDAVFVVDPLEEHNAVAEAKKLGIPVFALIDTNADPNTVDFPIPSNDDAVRSVKLMVSLIADAIVEAKGGVLENAYQEDETEGDITMEDVIINVEQQAAEYERKRRQKYEERRQQMQQRRYNGERRVFRRDNNNARPAKAEEAPKAEAAAETKTEEVKA
;
A
#
# COMPACT_ATOMS: atom_id res chain seq x y z
N MET A 1 -21.01 1.57 -22.14
CA MET A 1 -20.28 0.29 -22.08
C MET A 1 -19.65 0.23 -20.71
N ALA A 2 -19.73 -0.91 -20.01
CA ALA A 2 -19.13 -1.03 -18.68
C ALA A 2 -17.60 -0.93 -18.81
N VAL A 3 -16.97 -0.16 -17.93
CA VAL A 3 -15.51 0.04 -17.96
C VAL A 3 -14.78 -1.28 -17.69
N VAL A 4 -15.34 -2.14 -16.83
CA VAL A 4 -14.78 -3.45 -16.48
C VAL A 4 -15.87 -4.44 -16.11
N SER A 5 -15.64 -5.72 -16.40
CA SER A 5 -16.52 -6.83 -16.03
C SER A 5 -16.41 -7.16 -14.52
N MET A 6 -17.52 -7.57 -13.89
CA MET A 6 -17.51 -8.04 -12.48
C MET A 6 -16.63 -9.28 -12.32
N ARG A 7 -16.54 -10.12 -13.36
CA ARG A 7 -15.66 -11.29 -13.41
C ARG A 7 -14.20 -10.91 -13.27
N LYS A 8 -13.72 -9.92 -14.03
CA LYS A 8 -12.33 -9.46 -13.97
C LYS A 8 -12.01 -8.86 -12.59
N MET A 9 -12.96 -8.17 -11.96
CA MET A 9 -12.82 -7.70 -10.56
C MET A 9 -12.73 -8.87 -9.56
N LEU A 10 -13.55 -9.91 -9.73
CA LEU A 10 -13.55 -11.11 -8.89
C LEU A 10 -12.22 -11.86 -8.99
N GLU A 11 -11.73 -12.12 -10.21
CA GLU A 11 -10.50 -12.86 -10.48
C GLU A 11 -9.24 -12.15 -9.94
N ASN A 12 -9.25 -10.81 -9.94
CA ASN A 12 -8.17 -10.00 -9.39
C ASN A 12 -8.28 -9.74 -7.88
N GLY A 13 -9.38 -10.16 -7.25
CA GLY A 13 -9.55 -10.10 -5.78
C GLY A 13 -9.94 -8.73 -5.24
N VAL A 14 -10.65 -7.90 -6.04
CA VAL A 14 -11.11 -6.55 -5.66
C VAL A 14 -12.13 -6.58 -4.52
N HIS A 15 -12.93 -7.65 -4.45
CA HIS A 15 -14.02 -7.84 -3.49
C HIS A 15 -13.54 -8.12 -2.05
N PHE A 16 -12.26 -8.42 -1.83
CA PHE A 16 -11.76 -8.67 -0.48
C PHE A 16 -11.48 -7.36 0.25
N GLY A 17 -12.05 -7.20 1.45
CA GLY A 17 -11.67 -6.13 2.37
C GLY A 17 -10.76 -6.60 3.50
N HIS A 18 -10.68 -5.78 4.54
CA HIS A 18 -9.96 -6.10 5.77
C HIS A 18 -10.74 -7.01 6.72
N GLN A 19 -10.06 -7.40 7.80
CA GLN A 19 -10.67 -8.15 8.91
C GLN A 19 -11.79 -7.34 9.56
N THR A 20 -12.84 -8.04 10.01
CA THR A 20 -14.02 -7.46 10.68
C THR A 20 -13.73 -6.57 11.89
N ARG A 21 -12.56 -6.71 12.52
CA ARG A 21 -12.11 -5.88 13.65
C ARG A 21 -11.56 -4.51 13.23
N LYS A 22 -11.16 -4.36 11.97
CA LYS A 22 -10.46 -3.18 11.44
C LYS A 22 -11.31 -2.45 10.40
N TRP A 23 -12.60 -2.27 10.67
CA TRP A 23 -13.50 -1.62 9.71
C TRP A 23 -13.98 -0.25 10.21
N ASN A 24 -14.30 0.62 9.27
CA ASN A 24 -14.96 1.89 9.52
C ASN A 24 -16.48 1.73 9.32
N PRO A 25 -17.32 2.08 10.32
CA PRO A 25 -18.78 2.05 10.19
C PRO A 25 -19.35 2.82 8.99
N GLN A 26 -18.69 3.88 8.54
CA GLN A 26 -19.10 4.66 7.36
C GLN A 26 -18.99 3.86 6.05
N MET A 27 -18.17 2.80 6.01
CA MET A 27 -18.07 1.90 4.86
C MET A 27 -19.22 0.90 4.73
N ARG A 28 -20.15 0.85 5.70
CA ARG A 28 -21.29 -0.07 5.68
C ARG A 28 -22.07 -0.11 4.36
N PRO A 29 -22.34 1.01 3.65
CA PRO A 29 -23.07 0.98 2.38
C PRO A 29 -22.34 0.24 1.25
N TYR A 30 -21.01 0.14 1.33
CA TYR A 30 -20.16 -0.48 0.32
C TYR A 30 -19.79 -1.93 0.66
N ILE A 31 -20.11 -2.39 1.87
CA ILE A 31 -19.85 -3.76 2.32
C ILE A 31 -21.08 -4.61 2.04
N TYR A 32 -20.89 -5.75 1.38
CA TYR A 32 -21.95 -6.71 1.11
C TYR A 32 -22.20 -7.64 2.30
N THR A 33 -21.17 -8.35 2.75
CA THR A 33 -21.26 -9.30 3.87
C THR A 33 -19.89 -9.54 4.49
N ALA A 34 -19.81 -10.37 5.52
CA ALA A 34 -18.55 -10.85 6.10
C ALA A 34 -18.50 -12.38 6.03
N LYS A 35 -17.37 -12.93 5.56
CA LYS A 35 -17.11 -14.38 5.51
C LYS A 35 -15.73 -14.67 6.08
N ASN A 36 -15.63 -15.71 6.91
CA ASN A 36 -14.37 -16.13 7.53
C ASN A 36 -13.61 -15.00 8.26
N GLY A 37 -14.35 -14.04 8.84
CA GLY A 37 -13.78 -12.90 9.56
C GLY A 37 -13.24 -11.76 8.69
N VAL A 38 -13.44 -11.81 7.37
CA VAL A 38 -13.07 -10.78 6.39
C VAL A 38 -14.33 -10.18 5.76
N TYR A 39 -14.35 -8.86 5.59
CA TYR A 39 -15.44 -8.19 4.88
C TYR A 39 -15.33 -8.38 3.37
N ILE A 40 -16.48 -8.55 2.72
CA ILE A 40 -16.61 -8.62 1.26
C ILE A 40 -17.23 -7.30 0.80
N ILE A 41 -16.52 -6.60 -0.08
CA ILE A 41 -16.94 -5.35 -0.71
C ILE A 41 -17.93 -5.65 -1.82
N ASN A 42 -18.98 -4.83 -1.94
CA ASN A 42 -19.98 -4.96 -3.01
C ASN A 42 -19.40 -4.48 -4.36
N LEU A 43 -19.18 -5.42 -5.28
CA LEU A 43 -18.63 -5.15 -6.61
C LEU A 43 -19.57 -4.35 -7.52
N GLU A 44 -20.88 -4.43 -7.34
CA GLU A 44 -21.84 -3.60 -8.09
C GLU A 44 -21.64 -2.13 -7.73
N LYS A 45 -21.49 -1.84 -6.42
CA LYS A 45 -21.19 -0.49 -5.93
C LYS A 45 -19.81 -0.03 -6.38
N THR A 46 -18.81 -0.93 -6.37
CA THR A 46 -17.49 -0.63 -6.94
C THR A 46 -17.58 -0.22 -8.40
N ARG A 47 -18.35 -0.95 -9.21
CA ARG A 47 -18.56 -0.64 -10.64
C ARG A 47 -19.21 0.72 -10.83
N GLU A 48 -20.29 1.02 -10.11
CA GLU A 48 -20.98 2.31 -10.18
C GLU A 48 -20.03 3.48 -9.84
N GLN A 49 -19.26 3.38 -8.75
CA GLN A 49 -18.33 4.42 -8.33
C GLN A 49 -17.13 4.55 -9.27
N LEU A 50 -16.64 3.43 -9.79
CA LEU A 50 -15.56 3.41 -10.77
C LEU A 50 -15.97 4.11 -12.07
N GLU A 51 -17.18 3.84 -12.58
CA GLU A 51 -17.69 4.50 -13.78
C GLU A 51 -17.84 6.01 -13.59
N ALA A 52 -18.34 6.44 -12.42
CA ALA A 52 -18.43 7.87 -12.08
C ALA A 52 -17.04 8.52 -12.02
N ALA A 53 -16.08 7.87 -11.36
CA ALA A 53 -14.69 8.35 -11.28
C ALA A 53 -14.01 8.40 -12.66
N TYR A 54 -14.22 7.37 -13.47
CA TYR A 54 -13.68 7.25 -14.83
C TYR A 54 -14.18 8.40 -15.72
N ALA A 55 -15.49 8.67 -15.70
CA ALA A 55 -16.10 9.72 -16.49
C ALA A 55 -15.57 11.12 -16.12
N GLU A 56 -15.45 11.43 -14.83
CA GLU A 56 -14.95 12.74 -14.41
C GLU A 56 -13.45 12.90 -14.69
N LEU A 57 -12.63 11.86 -14.48
CA LEU A 57 -11.20 11.91 -14.82
C LEU A 57 -10.96 12.07 -16.33
N LYS A 58 -11.75 11.38 -17.15
CA LYS A 58 -11.71 11.55 -18.61
C LYS A 58 -12.00 13.01 -18.98
N LYS A 59 -13.08 13.58 -18.44
CA LYS A 59 -13.46 14.99 -18.65
C LYS A 59 -12.39 16.00 -18.18
N ILE A 60 -11.79 15.78 -17.01
CA ILE A 60 -10.68 16.63 -16.52
C ILE A 60 -9.49 16.57 -17.48
N THR A 61 -9.17 15.39 -17.99
CA THR A 61 -8.06 15.18 -18.92
C THR A 61 -8.35 15.78 -20.30
N GLU A 62 -9.59 15.66 -20.82
CA GLU A 62 -10.03 16.28 -22.08
C GLU A 62 -9.93 17.81 -22.03
N ASN A 63 -10.17 18.41 -20.86
CA ASN A 63 -9.95 19.85 -20.62
C ASN A 63 -8.47 20.24 -20.50
N GLY A 64 -7.54 19.30 -20.69
CA GLY A 64 -6.10 19.51 -20.59
C GLY A 64 -5.55 19.46 -19.17
N GLY A 65 -6.36 19.02 -18.20
CA GLY A 65 -5.97 18.89 -16.80
C GLY A 65 -4.89 17.82 -16.58
N LYS A 66 -4.14 17.96 -15.49
CA LYS A 66 -3.09 17.00 -15.09
C LYS A 66 -3.51 16.25 -13.84
N VAL A 67 -3.34 14.92 -13.89
CA VAL A 67 -3.62 14.01 -12.78
C VAL A 67 -2.32 13.64 -12.07
N LEU A 68 -2.37 13.58 -10.74
CA LEU A 68 -1.28 13.09 -9.88
C LEU A 68 -1.68 11.76 -9.25
N PHE A 69 -0.93 10.70 -9.53
CA PHE A 69 -1.09 9.40 -8.86
C PHE A 69 -0.26 9.34 -7.58
N VAL A 70 -0.87 8.92 -6.48
CA VAL A 70 -0.22 8.82 -5.17
C VAL A 70 -0.47 7.44 -4.57
N GLY A 71 0.59 6.77 -4.15
CA GLY A 71 0.48 5.56 -3.37
C GLY A 71 1.84 5.04 -2.96
N THR A 72 2.10 5.11 -1.66
CA THR A 72 3.39 4.74 -1.04
C THR A 72 3.40 3.30 -0.54
N LYS A 73 2.24 2.65 -0.48
CA LYS A 73 2.06 1.26 -0.09
C LYS A 73 2.86 0.34 -1.01
N LYS A 74 3.60 -0.62 -0.46
CA LYS A 74 4.52 -1.52 -1.21
C LYS A 74 3.85 -2.21 -2.40
N GLN A 75 2.58 -2.55 -2.25
CA GLN A 75 1.78 -3.22 -3.27
C GLN A 75 1.36 -2.29 -4.42
N ALA A 76 1.36 -0.98 -4.20
CA ALA A 76 0.98 0.05 -5.18
C ALA A 76 2.18 0.72 -5.87
N GLN A 77 3.36 0.77 -5.22
CA GLN A 77 4.49 1.59 -5.69
C GLN A 77 4.90 1.31 -7.15
N ALA A 78 4.99 0.04 -7.53
CA ALA A 78 5.42 -0.38 -8.86
C ALA A 78 4.33 -0.09 -9.90
N THR A 79 3.08 -0.43 -9.58
CA THR A 79 1.91 -0.18 -10.43
C THR A 79 1.72 1.31 -10.72
N ILE A 80 1.79 2.16 -9.69
CA ILE A 80 1.61 3.60 -9.87
C ILE A 80 2.68 4.19 -10.79
N LEU A 81 3.93 3.75 -10.65
CA LEU A 81 5.01 4.17 -11.51
C LEU A 81 4.74 3.78 -12.98
N GLU A 82 4.43 2.50 -13.22
CA GLU A 82 4.16 1.96 -14.56
C GLU A 82 3.00 2.69 -15.25
N GLU A 83 1.87 2.81 -14.56
CA GLU A 83 0.63 3.38 -15.11
C GLU A 83 0.67 4.90 -15.25
N ALA A 84 1.37 5.61 -14.35
CA ALA A 84 1.54 7.04 -14.48
C ALA A 84 2.45 7.39 -15.66
N LEU A 85 3.53 6.64 -15.87
CA LEU A 85 4.41 6.81 -17.04
C LEU A 85 3.65 6.49 -18.33
N ARG A 86 2.87 5.40 -18.35
CA ARG A 86 2.03 5.03 -19.50
C ARG A 86 1.00 6.12 -19.85
N SER A 87 0.32 6.66 -18.84
CA SER A 87 -0.69 7.70 -19.03
C SER A 87 -0.11 9.11 -19.23
N GLY A 88 1.21 9.31 -19.04
CA GLY A 88 1.84 10.62 -19.06
C GLY A 88 1.33 11.54 -17.94
N SER A 89 1.07 10.95 -16.78
CA SER A 89 0.60 11.61 -15.55
C SER A 89 1.74 11.72 -14.55
N PHE A 90 1.59 12.60 -13.55
CA PHE A 90 2.57 12.72 -12.47
C PHE A 90 2.37 11.61 -11.45
N TYR A 91 3.42 11.27 -10.69
CA TYR A 91 3.31 10.24 -9.65
C TYR A 91 4.13 10.53 -8.39
N VAL A 92 3.69 9.94 -7.28
CA VAL A 92 4.43 9.79 -6.03
C VAL A 92 4.24 8.36 -5.54
N ASN A 93 5.29 7.55 -5.66
CA ASN A 93 5.26 6.13 -5.28
C ASN A 93 6.10 5.80 -4.04
N GLN A 94 6.95 6.71 -3.56
CA GLN A 94 7.83 6.45 -2.42
C GLN A 94 7.26 6.99 -1.11
N ARG A 95 7.38 8.28 -0.84
CA ARG A 95 6.85 8.91 0.37
C ARG A 95 6.29 10.27 0.04
N TRP A 96 5.08 10.56 0.51
CA TRP A 96 4.53 11.90 0.46
C TRP A 96 5.33 12.85 1.37
N LEU A 97 5.90 13.91 0.78
CA LEU A 97 6.49 15.00 1.54
C LEU A 97 5.38 15.98 1.94
N GLY A 98 5.18 16.19 3.24
CA GLY A 98 4.19 17.17 3.70
C GLY A 98 4.48 18.56 3.13
N GLY A 99 3.45 19.21 2.58
CA GLY A 99 3.60 20.48 1.87
C GLY A 99 3.86 20.33 0.38
N THR A 100 3.77 19.12 -0.20
CA THR A 100 3.98 18.91 -1.64
C THR A 100 3.07 19.79 -2.49
N MET A 101 1.80 19.93 -2.11
CA MET A 101 0.85 20.78 -2.83
C MET A 101 0.65 22.12 -2.12
N THR A 102 0.52 22.13 -0.80
CA THR A 102 0.23 23.36 -0.04
C THR A 102 1.42 24.31 0.07
N ASN A 103 2.65 23.79 0.03
CA ASN A 103 3.90 24.56 0.01
C ASN A 103 4.70 24.29 -1.28
N PHE A 104 3.99 24.28 -2.42
CA PHE A 104 4.55 23.94 -3.72
C PHE A 104 5.76 24.80 -4.10
N ARG A 105 5.80 26.08 -3.69
CA ARG A 105 6.96 26.97 -3.93
C ARG A 105 8.27 26.43 -3.35
N THR A 106 8.22 25.78 -2.19
CA THR A 106 9.43 25.21 -1.56
C THR A 106 9.84 23.92 -2.26
N ILE A 107 8.86 23.11 -2.66
CA ILE A 107 9.08 21.87 -3.41
C ILE A 107 9.69 22.16 -4.78
N GLN A 108 9.22 23.21 -5.45
CA GLN A 108 9.81 23.69 -6.70
C GLN A 108 11.29 24.08 -6.54
N LYS A 109 11.71 24.64 -5.40
CA LYS A 109 13.13 24.90 -5.13
C LYS A 109 13.93 23.61 -5.00
N SER A 110 13.37 22.59 -4.35
CA SER A 110 14.00 21.26 -4.25
C SER A 110 14.09 20.56 -5.61
N ILE A 111 13.05 20.68 -6.46
CA ILE A 111 13.08 20.18 -7.84
C ILE A 111 14.13 20.93 -8.66
N LYS A 112 14.23 22.25 -8.52
CA LYS A 112 15.27 23.04 -9.19
C LYS A 112 16.67 22.58 -8.79
N LYS A 113 16.88 22.32 -7.49
CA LYS A 113 18.16 21.78 -7.00
C LYS A 113 18.48 20.41 -7.60
N LEU A 114 17.48 19.53 -7.75
CA LEU A 114 17.65 18.24 -8.43
C LEU A 114 18.11 18.42 -9.89
N LEU A 115 17.45 19.31 -10.64
CA LEU A 115 17.82 19.64 -12.02
C LEU A 115 19.24 20.23 -12.12
N GLU A 116 19.61 21.14 -11.22
CA GLU A 116 20.96 21.72 -11.16
C GLU A 116 22.03 20.62 -10.95
N ILE A 117 21.78 19.63 -10.09
CA ILE A 117 22.73 18.53 -9.86
C ILE A 117 22.85 17.63 -11.10
N GLU A 118 21.73 17.34 -11.79
CA GLU A 118 21.74 16.55 -13.04
C GLU A 118 22.44 17.27 -14.19
N GLU A 119 22.28 18.59 -14.30
CA GLU A 119 22.98 19.41 -15.29
C GLU A 119 24.49 19.43 -15.00
N MET A 120 24.91 19.50 -13.74
CA MET A 120 26.33 19.42 -13.35
C MET A 120 26.94 18.04 -13.66
N GLU A 121 26.16 16.96 -13.50
CA GLU A 121 26.59 15.61 -13.84
C GLU A 121 26.71 15.42 -15.35
N THR A 122 25.73 15.91 -16.11
CA THR A 122 25.72 15.83 -17.58
C THR A 122 26.83 16.69 -18.21
N SER A 123 27.08 17.87 -17.66
CA SER A 123 28.14 18.79 -18.13
C SER A 123 29.54 18.40 -17.64
N GLY A 124 29.67 17.43 -16.73
CA GLY A 124 30.94 17.03 -16.13
C GLY A 124 31.54 18.04 -15.14
N THR A 125 30.85 19.16 -14.88
CA THR A 125 31.24 20.18 -13.89
C THR A 125 31.38 19.59 -12.48
N ILE A 126 30.66 18.50 -12.20
CA ILE A 126 30.75 17.79 -10.92
C ILE A 126 32.17 17.33 -10.58
N ASN A 127 33.02 17.08 -11.59
CA ASN A 127 34.39 16.62 -11.40
C ASN A 127 35.34 17.68 -10.82
N VAL A 128 34.94 18.97 -10.85
CA VAL A 128 35.72 20.07 -10.27
C VAL A 128 35.71 20.01 -8.73
N TYR A 129 34.65 19.43 -8.15
CA TYR A 129 34.49 19.34 -6.71
C TYR A 129 35.33 18.22 -6.10
N THR A 130 35.55 18.28 -4.78
CA THR A 130 36.25 17.21 -4.07
C THR A 130 35.43 15.91 -4.07
N LYS A 131 36.07 14.75 -3.99
CA LYS A 131 35.38 13.44 -3.95
C LYS A 131 34.33 13.35 -2.84
N LYS A 132 34.54 14.04 -1.72
CA LYS A 132 33.58 14.09 -0.60
C LYS A 132 32.33 14.87 -0.98
N GLU A 133 32.50 16.03 -1.62
CA GLU A 133 31.38 16.86 -2.09
C GLU A 133 30.63 16.17 -3.23
N GLN A 134 31.32 15.54 -4.17
CA GLN A 134 30.72 14.71 -5.22
C GLN A 134 29.82 13.62 -4.61
N ALA A 135 30.34 12.86 -3.63
CA ALA A 135 29.56 11.83 -2.96
C ALA A 135 28.32 12.39 -2.24
N GLN A 136 28.44 13.58 -1.64
CA GLN A 136 27.31 14.25 -0.98
C GLN A 136 26.25 14.71 -2.00
N MET A 137 26.67 15.28 -3.13
CA MET A 137 25.77 15.70 -4.21
C MET A 137 25.04 14.50 -4.83
N LEU A 138 25.74 13.39 -5.09
CA LEU A 138 25.14 12.17 -5.62
C LEU A 138 24.12 11.56 -4.66
N LYS A 139 24.44 11.51 -3.35
CA LYS A 139 23.50 11.06 -2.33
C LYS A 139 22.28 11.96 -2.22
N GLU A 140 22.47 13.28 -2.38
CA GLU A 140 21.36 14.22 -2.40
C GLU A 140 20.50 14.07 -3.66
N LYS A 141 21.11 13.89 -4.84
CA LYS A 141 20.41 13.57 -6.08
C LYS A 141 19.56 12.32 -5.92
N GLU A 142 20.15 11.21 -5.49
CA GLU A 142 19.43 9.94 -5.30
C GLU A 142 18.24 10.11 -4.34
N ARG A 143 18.42 10.85 -3.25
CA ARG A 143 17.34 11.15 -2.32
C ARG A 143 16.23 11.99 -2.98
N LEU A 144 16.59 13.06 -3.69
CA LEU A 144 15.61 13.94 -4.34
C LEU A 144 14.89 13.22 -5.48
N GLU A 145 15.58 12.45 -6.30
CA GLU A 145 15.01 11.67 -7.40
C GLU A 145 13.98 10.65 -6.88
N ASN A 146 14.32 9.94 -5.80
CA ASN A 146 13.40 8.98 -5.17
C ASN A 146 12.07 9.63 -4.71
N PHE A 147 12.08 10.88 -4.25
CA PHE A 147 10.85 11.52 -3.73
C PHE A 147 10.16 12.45 -4.73
N LEU A 148 10.92 13.10 -5.61
CA LEU A 148 10.45 14.18 -6.47
C LEU A 148 10.50 13.83 -7.96
N GLY A 149 11.09 12.70 -8.35
CA GLY A 149 11.25 12.32 -9.77
C GLY A 149 9.92 12.33 -10.53
N GLY A 150 8.86 11.78 -9.94
CA GLY A 150 7.54 11.73 -10.58
C GLY A 150 6.77 13.06 -10.64
N ILE A 151 7.25 14.11 -9.97
CA ILE A 151 6.69 15.47 -10.05
C ILE A 151 7.69 16.49 -10.60
N LYS A 152 8.82 16.03 -11.13
CA LYS A 152 9.91 16.88 -11.64
C LYS A 152 9.46 17.81 -12.76
N GLU A 153 8.59 17.33 -13.64
CA GLU A 153 8.04 18.10 -14.77
C GLU A 153 6.81 18.94 -14.39
N MET A 154 6.36 18.85 -13.14
CA MET A 154 5.16 19.54 -12.66
C MET A 154 5.45 21.03 -12.45
N LYS A 155 4.92 21.88 -13.35
CA LYS A 155 5.06 23.36 -13.27
C LYS A 155 3.93 24.04 -12.50
N LYS A 156 2.75 23.42 -12.47
CA LYS A 156 1.53 23.89 -11.80
C LYS A 156 0.99 22.76 -10.94
N LEU A 157 0.11 23.08 -10.00
CA LEU A 157 -0.59 22.09 -9.20
C LEU A 157 -1.42 21.15 -10.11
N PRO A 158 -1.64 19.89 -9.71
CA PRO A 158 -2.51 18.98 -10.44
C PRO A 158 -3.98 19.41 -10.32
N ASP A 159 -4.77 19.09 -11.33
CA ASP A 159 -6.21 19.36 -11.37
C ASP A 159 -7.03 18.23 -10.72
N ALA A 160 -6.43 17.04 -10.56
CA ALA A 160 -7.00 15.92 -9.83
C ALA A 160 -5.90 15.10 -9.16
N VAL A 161 -6.23 14.47 -8.03
CA VAL A 161 -5.33 13.52 -7.36
C VAL A 161 -6.02 12.17 -7.27
N PHE A 162 -5.32 11.13 -7.70
CA PHE A 162 -5.71 9.75 -7.50
C PHE A 162 -4.85 9.11 -6.40
N VAL A 163 -5.49 8.55 -5.38
CA VAL A 163 -4.83 8.05 -4.16
C VAL A 163 -5.14 6.56 -3.95
N VAL A 164 -4.11 5.75 -3.69
CA VAL A 164 -4.29 4.38 -3.21
C VAL A 164 -4.13 4.38 -1.70
N ASP A 165 -5.18 3.92 -0.99
CA ASP A 165 -5.25 3.89 0.48
C ASP A 165 -5.19 5.30 1.11
N PRO A 166 -6.34 6.00 1.27
CA PRO A 166 -6.37 7.34 1.86
C PRO A 166 -6.03 7.36 3.36
N LEU A 167 -5.99 6.21 4.04
CA LEU A 167 -5.61 6.13 5.44
C LEU A 167 -4.09 6.33 5.58
N GLU A 168 -3.32 5.61 4.77
CA GLU A 168 -1.87 5.78 4.69
C GLU A 168 -1.51 7.16 4.09
N GLU A 169 -2.22 7.58 3.03
CA GLU A 169 -1.97 8.84 2.31
C GLU A 169 -2.77 10.05 2.84
N HIS A 170 -3.15 10.04 4.12
CA HIS A 170 -3.99 11.09 4.73
C HIS A 170 -3.44 12.52 4.53
N ASN A 171 -2.11 12.69 4.46
CA ASN A 171 -1.50 13.99 4.21
C ASN A 171 -1.78 14.50 2.80
N ALA A 172 -1.70 13.64 1.78
CA ALA A 172 -1.99 14.00 0.40
C ALA A 172 -3.47 14.39 0.25
N VAL A 173 -4.37 13.59 0.84
CA VAL A 173 -5.81 13.85 0.86
C VAL A 173 -6.13 15.17 1.57
N ALA A 174 -5.54 15.42 2.73
CA ALA A 174 -5.76 16.65 3.49
C ALA A 174 -5.27 17.90 2.74
N GLU A 175 -4.11 17.81 2.07
CA GLU A 175 -3.59 18.89 1.25
C GLU A 175 -4.46 19.17 0.02
N ALA A 176 -4.90 18.12 -0.70
CA ALA A 176 -5.79 18.26 -1.85
C ALA A 176 -7.11 18.94 -1.46
N LYS A 177 -7.74 18.45 -0.38
CA LYS A 177 -8.99 19.00 0.15
C LYS A 177 -8.86 20.47 0.54
N LYS A 178 -7.73 20.87 1.14
CA LYS A 178 -7.47 22.26 1.52
C LYS A 178 -7.33 23.19 0.30
N LEU A 179 -6.87 22.66 -0.82
CA LEU A 179 -6.69 23.40 -2.08
C LEU A 179 -7.91 23.31 -3.01
N GLY A 180 -8.93 22.51 -2.65
CA GLY A 180 -10.11 22.28 -3.49
C GLY A 180 -9.83 21.42 -4.72
N ILE A 181 -8.78 20.60 -4.68
CA ILE A 181 -8.45 19.66 -5.77
C ILE A 181 -9.26 18.37 -5.53
N PRO A 182 -10.05 17.90 -6.52
CA PRO A 182 -10.84 16.69 -6.38
C PRO A 182 -9.97 15.46 -6.13
N VAL A 183 -10.38 14.65 -5.16
CA VAL A 183 -9.68 13.44 -4.73
C VAL A 183 -10.46 12.19 -5.14
N PHE A 184 -9.82 11.38 -5.97
CA PHE A 184 -10.25 10.05 -6.36
C PHE A 184 -9.45 9.04 -5.55
N ALA A 185 -10.08 8.05 -4.92
CA ALA A 185 -9.32 7.10 -4.11
C ALA A 185 -9.85 5.68 -4.14
N LEU A 186 -8.92 4.72 -4.12
CA LEU A 186 -9.22 3.34 -3.77
C LEU A 186 -9.39 3.24 -2.26
N ILE A 187 -10.58 2.82 -1.82
CA ILE A 187 -10.91 2.71 -0.41
C ILE A 187 -11.23 1.28 -0.03
N ASP A 188 -10.55 0.79 0.99
CA ASP A 188 -10.92 -0.47 1.65
C ASP A 188 -11.85 -0.17 2.84
N THR A 189 -12.39 -1.22 3.41
CA THR A 189 -13.32 -1.28 4.54
C THR A 189 -12.87 -0.55 5.82
N ASN A 190 -11.59 -0.20 5.97
CA ASN A 190 -11.03 0.55 7.10
C ASN A 190 -11.03 2.08 6.87
N ALA A 191 -11.12 2.55 5.62
CA ALA A 191 -11.05 3.96 5.27
C ALA A 191 -12.40 4.68 5.46
N ASP A 192 -12.39 6.00 5.66
CA ASP A 192 -13.62 6.81 5.66
C ASP A 192 -13.96 7.29 4.23
N PRO A 193 -15.09 6.88 3.63
CA PRO A 193 -15.47 7.30 2.28
C PRO A 193 -15.78 8.80 2.18
N ASN A 194 -16.05 9.50 3.29
CA ASN A 194 -16.38 10.94 3.28
C ASN A 194 -15.14 11.85 3.20
N THR A 195 -13.94 11.26 3.29
CA THR A 195 -12.69 12.01 3.20
C THR A 195 -12.31 12.35 1.75
N VAL A 196 -12.91 11.65 0.79
CA VAL A 196 -12.59 11.71 -0.64
C VAL A 196 -13.86 12.07 -1.43
N ASP A 197 -13.68 12.69 -2.60
CA ASP A 197 -14.81 13.14 -3.43
C ASP A 197 -15.38 11.99 -4.26
N PHE A 198 -14.49 11.13 -4.77
CA PHE A 198 -14.83 9.94 -5.56
C PHE A 198 -14.28 8.68 -4.89
N PRO A 199 -15.03 8.10 -3.92
CA PRO A 199 -14.65 6.86 -3.26
C PRO A 199 -14.87 5.65 -4.15
N ILE A 200 -13.83 4.89 -4.47
CA ILE A 200 -13.90 3.64 -5.25
C ILE A 200 -13.64 2.46 -4.29
N PRO A 201 -14.69 1.73 -3.84
CA PRO A 201 -14.52 0.60 -2.94
C PRO A 201 -13.68 -0.52 -3.57
N SER A 202 -12.53 -0.84 -3.01
CA SER A 202 -11.59 -1.80 -3.59
C SER A 202 -10.61 -2.33 -2.53
N ASN A 203 -10.11 -3.54 -2.76
CA ASN A 203 -8.95 -4.07 -2.05
C ASN A 203 -7.67 -3.29 -2.40
N ASP A 204 -6.99 -2.76 -1.39
CA ASP A 204 -5.71 -2.03 -1.52
C ASP A 204 -4.47 -2.85 -1.09
N ASP A 205 -4.68 -4.05 -0.53
CA ASP A 205 -3.63 -4.94 -0.03
C ASP A 205 -3.12 -5.91 -1.10
N ALA A 206 -3.98 -6.26 -2.08
CA ALA A 206 -3.63 -7.18 -3.16
C ALA A 206 -3.03 -6.45 -4.37
N VAL A 207 -1.80 -6.81 -4.76
CA VAL A 207 -1.11 -6.25 -5.94
C VAL A 207 -1.94 -6.37 -7.21
N ARG A 208 -2.63 -7.51 -7.42
CA ARG A 208 -3.48 -7.74 -8.59
C ARG A 208 -4.70 -6.81 -8.63
N SER A 209 -5.36 -6.61 -7.49
CA SER A 209 -6.46 -5.67 -7.35
C SER A 209 -6.00 -4.24 -7.65
N VAL A 210 -4.94 -3.78 -6.97
CA VAL A 210 -4.38 -2.44 -7.18
C VAL A 210 -3.95 -2.26 -8.64
N LYS A 211 -3.32 -3.26 -9.27
CA LYS A 211 -2.93 -3.20 -10.69
C LYS A 211 -4.14 -3.00 -11.60
N LEU A 212 -5.19 -3.81 -11.46
CA LEU A 212 -6.40 -3.67 -12.25
C LEU A 212 -7.05 -2.29 -12.07
N MET A 213 -7.19 -1.83 -10.82
CA MET A 213 -7.91 -0.60 -10.55
C MET A 213 -7.14 0.64 -11.01
N VAL A 214 -5.82 0.68 -10.77
CA VAL A 214 -4.97 1.78 -11.24
C VAL A 214 -4.88 1.78 -12.77
N SER A 215 -4.80 0.61 -13.42
CA SER A 215 -4.73 0.55 -14.88
C SER A 215 -6.01 1.03 -15.55
N LEU A 216 -7.19 0.71 -14.99
CA LEU A 216 -8.47 1.25 -15.46
C LEU A 216 -8.55 2.77 -15.32
N ILE A 217 -8.04 3.32 -14.23
CA ILE A 217 -8.00 4.78 -14.03
C ILE A 217 -7.01 5.44 -15.00
N ALA A 218 -5.85 4.82 -15.23
CA ALA A 218 -4.90 5.29 -16.24
C ALA A 218 -5.47 5.19 -17.66
N ASP A 219 -6.27 4.15 -17.94
CA ASP A 219 -6.99 4.01 -19.21
C ASP A 219 -7.96 5.17 -19.44
N ALA A 220 -8.62 5.72 -18.41
CA ALA A 220 -9.48 6.91 -18.56
C ALA A 220 -8.70 8.12 -19.11
N ILE A 221 -7.47 8.30 -18.62
CA ILE A 221 -6.58 9.40 -19.01
C ILE A 221 -6.02 9.15 -20.42
N VAL A 222 -5.70 7.89 -20.75
CA VAL A 222 -5.22 7.50 -22.07
C VAL A 222 -6.33 7.61 -23.11
N GLU A 223 -7.56 7.22 -22.77
CA GLU A 223 -8.75 7.34 -23.62
C GLU A 223 -9.01 8.80 -23.98
N ALA A 224 -8.97 9.69 -22.99
CA ALA A 224 -9.12 11.14 -23.20
C ALA A 224 -8.07 11.71 -24.17
N LYS A 225 -6.88 11.10 -24.24
CA LYS A 225 -5.80 11.47 -25.15
C LYS A 225 -5.86 10.76 -26.50
N GLY A 226 -6.83 9.87 -26.72
CA GLY A 226 -6.97 9.06 -27.93
C GLY A 226 -5.96 7.92 -28.06
N GLY A 227 -5.39 7.44 -26.94
CA GLY A 227 -4.45 6.32 -26.92
C GLY A 227 -5.12 4.94 -26.89
N VAL A 228 -4.28 3.89 -26.87
CA VAL A 228 -4.73 2.50 -26.80
C VAL A 228 -5.01 2.10 -25.35
N LEU A 229 -6.19 1.54 -25.09
CA LEU A 229 -6.62 1.08 -23.77
C LEU A 229 -6.07 -0.32 -23.48
N GLU A 230 -5.67 -0.57 -22.24
CA GLU A 230 -5.10 -1.87 -21.85
C GLU A 230 -6.16 -2.80 -21.26
N ASN A 231 -7.10 -2.27 -20.48
CA ASN A 231 -8.04 -3.07 -19.69
C ASN A 231 -9.49 -2.61 -19.83
N ALA A 232 -9.74 -1.32 -20.09
CA ALA A 232 -11.08 -0.78 -20.22
C ALA A 232 -11.80 -1.33 -21.48
N TYR A 233 -13.08 -1.68 -21.33
CA TYR A 233 -13.97 -2.18 -22.39
C TYR A 233 -13.52 -3.48 -23.10
N GLN A 234 -12.60 -4.23 -22.50
CA GLN A 234 -12.33 -5.59 -22.97
C GLN A 234 -13.52 -6.47 -22.63
N GLU A 235 -14.20 -6.97 -23.67
CA GLU A 235 -15.20 -8.03 -23.54
C GLU A 235 -14.48 -9.34 -23.23
N ASP A 236 -14.66 -9.86 -22.03
CA ASP A 236 -14.34 -11.25 -21.76
C ASP A 236 -15.41 -12.09 -22.45
N GLU A 237 -15.06 -12.93 -23.46
CA GLU A 237 -15.99 -13.78 -24.25
C GLU A 237 -16.88 -14.74 -23.43
N THR A 238 -16.79 -14.69 -22.11
CA THR A 238 -17.52 -15.51 -21.15
C THR A 238 -18.41 -14.66 -20.25
N GLU A 239 -19.27 -13.84 -20.86
CA GLU A 239 -20.36 -13.13 -20.19
C GLU A 239 -21.45 -14.12 -19.73
N GLY A 240 -21.21 -14.79 -18.61
CA GLY A 240 -22.28 -15.09 -17.68
C GLY A 240 -22.32 -13.96 -16.66
N ASP A 241 -23.48 -13.35 -16.44
CA ASP A 241 -23.68 -12.36 -15.37
C ASP A 241 -23.30 -13.00 -14.04
N ILE A 242 -22.10 -12.68 -13.53
CA ILE A 242 -21.64 -13.14 -12.23
C ILE A 242 -22.38 -12.32 -11.19
N THR A 243 -23.17 -13.02 -10.38
CA THR A 243 -23.93 -12.42 -9.29
C THR A 243 -23.09 -12.31 -8.02
N MET A 244 -23.54 -11.50 -7.06
CA MET A 244 -22.85 -11.40 -5.78
C MET A 244 -22.92 -12.72 -4.97
N GLU A 245 -23.90 -13.57 -5.25
CA GLU A 245 -23.97 -14.95 -4.75
C GLU A 245 -22.80 -15.79 -5.25
N ASP A 246 -22.43 -15.67 -6.53
CA ASP A 246 -21.30 -16.38 -7.11
C ASP A 246 -19.96 -15.92 -6.52
N VAL A 247 -19.85 -14.61 -6.23
CA VAL A 247 -18.71 -14.05 -5.50
C VAL A 247 -18.57 -14.72 -4.12
N ILE A 248 -19.66 -14.89 -3.38
CA ILE A 248 -19.65 -15.57 -2.09
C ILE A 248 -19.22 -17.03 -2.24
N ILE A 249 -19.79 -17.75 -3.20
CA ILE A 249 -19.44 -19.16 -3.45
C ILE A 249 -17.94 -19.29 -3.73
N ASN A 250 -17.40 -18.39 -4.57
CA ASN A 250 -15.97 -18.36 -4.88
C ASN A 250 -15.12 -18.11 -3.62
N VAL A 251 -15.49 -17.12 -2.79
CA VAL A 251 -14.81 -16.83 -1.52
C VAL A 251 -14.82 -18.04 -0.58
N GLU A 252 -15.95 -18.74 -0.47
CA GLU A 252 -16.07 -19.94 0.37
C GLU A 252 -15.22 -21.10 -0.16
N GLN A 253 -15.20 -21.31 -1.47
CA GLN A 253 -14.35 -22.31 -2.11
C GLN A 253 -12.85 -22.01 -1.90
N GLN A 254 -12.43 -20.75 -2.10
CA GLN A 254 -11.06 -20.32 -1.85
C GLN A 254 -10.65 -20.51 -0.39
N ALA A 255 -11.55 -20.19 0.55
CA ALA A 255 -11.30 -20.39 1.97
C ALA A 255 -11.17 -21.89 2.33
N ALA A 256 -12.04 -22.74 1.80
CA ALA A 256 -11.98 -24.19 2.01
C ALA A 256 -10.70 -24.80 1.43
N GLU A 257 -10.28 -24.36 0.24
CA GLU A 257 -9.03 -24.80 -0.38
C GLU A 257 -7.81 -24.36 0.44
N TYR A 258 -7.80 -23.13 0.93
CA TYR A 258 -6.76 -22.62 1.81
C TYR A 258 -6.66 -23.43 3.10
N GLU A 259 -7.79 -23.78 3.72
CA GLU A 259 -7.81 -24.66 4.89
C GLU A 259 -7.28 -26.06 4.60
N ARG A 260 -7.65 -26.66 3.45
CA ARG A 260 -7.16 -27.97 3.02
C ARG A 260 -5.64 -27.95 2.85
N LYS A 261 -5.09 -26.97 2.11
CA LYS A 261 -3.64 -26.78 1.93
C LYS A 261 -2.93 -26.57 3.26
N ARG A 262 -3.53 -25.81 4.17
CA ARG A 262 -2.97 -25.58 5.51
C ARG A 262 -2.90 -26.89 6.30
N ARG A 263 -3.97 -27.69 6.32
CA ARG A 263 -4.00 -29.00 7.01
C ARG A 263 -2.98 -29.97 6.42
N GLN A 264 -2.89 -30.09 5.10
CA GLN A 264 -1.88 -30.90 4.40
C GLN A 264 -0.46 -30.50 4.81
N LYS A 265 -0.15 -29.19 4.81
CA LYS A 265 1.17 -28.70 5.24
C LYS A 265 1.47 -29.01 6.71
N TYR A 266 0.48 -28.98 7.59
CA TYR A 266 0.65 -29.38 9.00
C TYR A 266 0.92 -30.88 9.14
N GLU A 267 0.21 -31.71 8.37
CA GLU A 267 0.39 -33.16 8.35
C GLU A 267 1.76 -33.56 7.78
N GLU A 268 2.18 -32.96 6.65
CA GLU A 268 3.52 -33.14 6.07
C GLU A 268 4.62 -32.77 7.07
N ARG A 269 4.49 -31.60 7.74
CA ARG A 269 5.46 -31.17 8.74
C ARG A 269 5.51 -32.11 9.95
N ARG A 270 4.36 -32.70 10.33
CA ARG A 270 4.26 -33.70 11.41
C ARG A 270 4.91 -35.03 11.01
N GLN A 271 4.66 -35.51 9.80
CA GLN A 271 5.28 -36.71 9.24
C GLN A 271 6.80 -36.55 9.10
N GLN A 272 7.27 -35.41 8.58
CA GLN A 272 8.69 -35.10 8.47
C GLN A 272 9.38 -35.05 9.84
N MET A 273 8.71 -34.52 10.88
CA MET A 273 9.21 -34.55 12.25
C MET A 273 9.25 -35.97 12.84
N GLN A 274 8.28 -36.83 12.53
CA GLN A 274 8.28 -38.23 12.97
C GLN A 274 9.37 -39.05 12.25
N GLN A 275 9.56 -38.85 10.96
CA GLN A 275 10.58 -39.54 10.17
C GLN A 275 12.00 -39.13 10.59
N ARG A 276 12.22 -37.84 10.91
CA ARG A 276 13.47 -37.37 11.52
C ARG A 276 13.77 -37.99 12.89
N ARG A 277 12.73 -38.24 13.70
CA ARG A 277 12.88 -38.95 14.98
C ARG A 277 13.21 -40.43 14.76
N TYR A 278 12.64 -41.05 13.73
CA TYR A 278 12.88 -42.45 13.38
C TYR A 278 14.29 -42.68 12.80
N ASN A 279 14.78 -41.78 11.95
CA ASN A 279 16.10 -41.87 11.32
C ASN A 279 17.27 -41.51 12.26
N GLY A 280 17.04 -41.26 13.54
CA GLY A 280 18.10 -41.01 14.52
C GLY A 280 18.86 -39.68 14.35
N GLU A 281 18.45 -38.80 13.43
CA GLU A 281 19.04 -37.47 13.23
C GLU A 281 18.64 -36.50 14.36
N ARG A 282 19.19 -36.71 15.55
CA ARG A 282 19.22 -35.66 16.56
C ARG A 282 20.13 -34.56 16.04
N ARG A 283 19.63 -33.32 15.94
CA ARG A 283 20.49 -32.14 15.83
C ARG A 283 21.49 -32.18 16.98
N VAL A 284 22.74 -32.56 16.70
CA VAL A 284 23.85 -32.35 17.62
C VAL A 284 24.03 -30.85 17.69
N PHE A 285 23.53 -30.22 18.75
CA PHE A 285 23.89 -28.86 19.08
C PHE A 285 25.37 -28.90 19.47
N ARG A 286 26.27 -28.73 18.50
CA ARG A 286 27.70 -28.62 18.74
C ARG A 286 27.90 -27.29 19.45
N ARG A 287 27.94 -27.33 20.79
CA ARG A 287 28.29 -26.20 21.62
C ARG A 287 29.79 -26.00 21.43
N ASP A 288 30.17 -25.03 20.60
CA ASP A 288 31.57 -24.64 20.47
C ASP A 288 32.07 -24.17 21.84
N ASN A 289 32.85 -25.04 22.50
CA ASN A 289 33.44 -24.80 23.80
C ASN A 289 34.76 -24.04 23.57
N ASN A 290 34.66 -22.76 23.20
CA ASN A 290 35.78 -21.83 23.20
C ASN A 290 35.34 -20.51 23.83
N ASN A 291 35.03 -20.56 25.13
CA ASN A 291 35.31 -19.43 26.01
C ASN A 291 35.31 -19.89 27.47
N ALA A 292 36.51 -20.08 28.01
CA ALA A 292 36.72 -20.24 29.43
C ALA A 292 36.27 -18.95 30.16
N ARG A 293 35.37 -19.09 31.13
CA ARG A 293 35.23 -18.13 32.22
C ARG A 293 35.42 -18.90 33.53
N PRO A 294 36.31 -18.45 34.44
CA PRO A 294 36.66 -19.19 35.64
C PRO A 294 35.52 -19.17 36.68
N ALA A 295 35.62 -20.12 37.59
CA ALA A 295 34.59 -20.59 38.51
C ALA A 295 34.18 -19.60 39.62
N LYS A 296 32.89 -19.71 39.96
CA LYS A 296 32.17 -19.52 41.24
C LYS A 296 32.88 -18.78 42.39
N ALA A 297 32.20 -17.75 42.90
CA ALA A 297 32.12 -17.46 44.33
C ALA A 297 30.72 -17.87 44.84
N GLU A 298 30.70 -18.43 46.05
CA GLU A 298 29.64 -19.22 46.69
C GLU A 298 28.36 -18.46 47.06
N GLU A 299 27.27 -19.23 47.16
CA GLU A 299 25.93 -18.84 47.60
C GLU A 299 25.85 -18.59 49.12
N ALA A 300 24.94 -17.72 49.54
CA ALA A 300 24.29 -17.82 50.85
C ALA A 300 22.76 -17.64 50.69
N PRO A 301 21.92 -18.40 51.43
CA PRO A 301 20.52 -18.62 51.10
C PRO A 301 19.58 -17.53 51.65
N LYS A 302 18.43 -17.38 50.99
CA LYS A 302 17.26 -16.64 51.50
C LYS A 302 16.50 -17.48 52.52
N ALA A 303 16.03 -16.84 53.60
CA ALA A 303 14.93 -17.34 54.42
C ALA A 303 14.02 -16.18 54.88
N GLU A 304 12.77 -16.54 55.10
CA GLU A 304 11.54 -15.75 55.00
C GLU A 304 11.19 -14.83 56.18
N ALA A 305 10.26 -13.93 55.87
CA ALA A 305 9.37 -13.12 56.67
C ALA A 305 8.95 -13.65 58.06
N ALA A 306 8.80 -12.73 59.03
CA ALA A 306 7.56 -12.57 59.81
C ALA A 306 7.57 -11.33 60.74
N ALA A 307 6.43 -10.63 60.71
CA ALA A 307 5.70 -10.05 61.84
C ALA A 307 6.26 -8.85 62.63
N GLU A 308 5.47 -7.78 62.53
CA GLU A 308 5.32 -6.64 63.43
C GLU A 308 5.13 -7.07 64.91
N THR A 309 5.65 -6.27 65.86
CA THR A 309 4.83 -5.51 66.82
C THR A 309 5.68 -4.73 67.84
N LYS A 310 5.29 -3.45 68.04
CA LYS A 310 5.16 -2.70 69.31
C LYS A 310 6.43 -2.39 70.12
N THR A 311 6.93 -1.15 70.06
CA THR A 311 6.65 0.02 70.95
C THR A 311 7.20 -0.10 72.37
N GLU A 312 8.07 0.87 72.68
CA GLU A 312 8.39 1.45 74.01
C GLU A 312 9.14 0.50 74.98
N GLU A 313 10.23 0.90 75.63
CA GLU A 313 10.27 1.97 76.63
C GLU A 313 11.61 2.71 76.75
N VAL A 314 11.47 3.91 77.30
CA VAL A 314 12.43 4.82 77.92
C VAL A 314 13.35 4.09 78.92
N LYS A 315 14.63 4.42 79.13
CA LYS A 315 15.80 4.55 78.25
C LYS A 315 17.03 4.28 79.14
N ALA A 316 17.13 3.05 79.67
CA ALA A 316 18.20 2.54 80.53
C ALA A 316 18.02 1.03 80.69
#